data_AF-A0A8X6TF87-F1
#
_entry.id   AF-A0A8X6TF87-F1
#
_cell.length_a   1.000
_cell.length_b   1.000
_cell.length_c   1.000
_cell.angle_alpha   90.00
_cell.angle_beta   90.00
_cell.angle_gamma   90.00
#
_symmetry.space_group_name_H-M   'P 1'
#
loop_
_entity.id
_entity.type
_entity.pdbx_description
1 polymer ?
#
loop_
_entity_poly.entity_id
_entity_poly.type
_entity_poly.pdbx_seq_one_letter_code
_entity_poly.pdbx_strand_id
1 'polypeptide(L)'
;MVYYHNLRSSDRVFKVGDQVIVLIPDSTSKLFARWQGPATIVQKRNHHSILVKMPDNSTKHLHQNKLRHYIASSNAVNVIFEEERVRSR
;
A
#
# COMPACT_ATOMS: atom_id res chain seq x y z
N MET A 1 6.23 0.33 32.82
CA MET A 1 5.38 0.87 31.74
C MET A 1 5.79 0.18 30.45
N VAL A 2 5.02 -0.81 29.99
CA VAL A 2 5.40 -1.63 28.83
C VAL A 2 4.76 -1.02 27.59
N TYR A 3 5.58 -0.42 26.73
CA TYR A 3 5.12 0.10 25.44
C TYR A 3 4.88 -1.09 24.51
N TYR A 4 3.62 -1.43 24.26
CA TYR A 4 3.26 -2.40 23.22
C TYR A 4 3.43 -1.74 21.85
N HIS A 5 4.64 -1.73 21.31
CA HIS A 5 4.84 -1.42 19.90
C HIS A 5 4.41 -2.65 19.09
N ASN A 6 3.49 -2.43 18.15
CA ASN A 6 2.88 -3.46 17.33
C ASN A 6 3.94 -4.18 16.47
N LEU A 7 4.45 -5.30 16.97
CA LEU A 7 5.52 -6.15 16.40
C LEU A 7 5.21 -6.72 15.00
N ARG A 8 3.99 -6.49 14.48
CA ARG A 8 3.53 -6.94 13.16
C ARG A 8 3.57 -5.87 12.07
N SER A 9 3.99 -4.64 12.39
CA SER A 9 4.21 -3.64 11.34
C SER A 9 5.50 -3.97 10.58
N SER A 10 5.39 -4.83 9.57
CA SER A 10 6.47 -5.00 8.60
C SER A 10 6.74 -3.62 7.98
N ASP A 11 7.99 -3.17 8.05
CA ASP A 11 8.39 -1.91 7.46
C ASP A 11 8.26 -2.03 5.93
N ARG A 12 7.14 -1.53 5.41
CA ARG A 12 6.88 -1.53 3.97
C ARG A 12 7.67 -0.41 3.35
N VAL A 13 8.83 -0.76 2.80
CA VAL A 13 9.65 0.16 2.03
C VAL A 13 9.10 0.23 0.61
N PHE A 14 8.79 1.45 0.17
CA PHE A 14 8.32 1.74 -1.18
C PHE A 14 9.29 2.71 -1.86
N LYS A 15 9.49 2.56 -3.17
CA LYS A 15 10.34 3.45 -3.97
C LYS A 15 9.50 4.34 -4.89
N VAL A 16 10.05 5.50 -5.24
CA VAL A 16 9.46 6.38 -6.26
C VAL A 16 9.51 5.64 -7.60
N GLY A 17 8.37 5.61 -8.31
CA GLY A 17 8.19 4.85 -9.54
C GLY A 17 7.52 3.48 -9.37
N ASP A 18 7.43 2.94 -8.15
CA ASP A 18 6.77 1.64 -7.92
C ASP A 18 5.25 1.75 -8.18
N GLN A 19 4.70 0.69 -8.77
CA GLN A 19 3.26 0.51 -8.90
C GLN A 19 2.68 -0.08 -7.62
N VAL A 20 1.62 0.54 -7.12
CA VAL A 20 0.97 0.21 -5.86
C VAL A 20 -0.55 0.25 -6.01
N ILE A 21 -1.24 -0.50 -5.16
CA ILE A 21 -2.68 -0.36 -4.92
C ILE A 21 -2.91 0.44 -3.65
N VAL A 22 -3.94 1.26 -3.66
CA VAL A 22 -4.28 2.21 -2.61
C VAL A 22 -5.64 1.90 -2.01
N LEU A 23 -5.76 2.03 -0.69
CA LEU A 23 -7.03 1.85 0.00
C LEU A 23 -7.80 3.18 0.03
N ILE A 24 -8.86 3.28 -0.78
CA ILE A 24 -9.68 4.48 -0.91
C ILE A 24 -11.15 4.13 -0.56
N PRO A 25 -11.81 4.95 0.28
CA PRO A 25 -13.25 4.82 0.53
C PRO A 25 -14.05 5.15 -0.73
N ASP A 26 -15.07 4.34 -1.02
CA ASP A 26 -16.04 4.68 -2.07
C ASP A 26 -16.77 5.97 -1.68
N SER A 27 -17.00 6.86 -2.65
CA SER A 27 -17.58 8.20 -2.41
C SER A 27 -18.97 8.13 -1.77
N THR A 28 -19.67 7.01 -1.91
CA THR A 28 -21.03 6.80 -1.40
C THR A 28 -21.05 6.38 0.07
N SER A 29 -19.95 5.84 0.62
CA SER A 29 -19.92 5.38 2.02
C SER A 29 -18.49 5.24 2.55
N LYS A 30 -18.16 6.01 3.60
CA LYS A 30 -16.85 5.93 4.28
C LYS A 30 -16.54 4.55 4.89
N LEU A 31 -17.56 3.71 5.05
CA LEU A 31 -17.44 2.36 5.62
C LEU A 31 -16.81 1.37 4.64
N PHE A 32 -16.99 1.58 3.34
CA PHE A 32 -16.54 0.65 2.31
C PHE A 32 -15.31 1.21 1.62
N ALA A 33 -14.14 0.86 2.15
CA ALA A 33 -12.86 1.14 1.50
C ALA A 33 -12.42 -0.07 0.67
N ARG A 34 -12.02 0.18 -0.57
CA ARG A 34 -11.54 -0.84 -1.51
C ARG A 34 -10.10 -0.56 -1.91
N TRP A 35 -9.37 -1.62 -2.21
CA TRP A 35 -8.07 -1.52 -2.86
C TRP A 35 -8.28 -1.15 -4.32
N GLN A 36 -7.72 -0.02 -4.75
CA GLN A 36 -7.83 0.52 -6.10
C GLN A 36 -6.43 0.72 -6.68
N GLY A 37 -6.24 0.50 -7.98
CA GLY A 37 -4.95 0.69 -8.64
C GLY A 37 -4.96 0.15 -10.08
N PRO A 38 -3.83 0.21 -10.80
CA PRO A 38 -2.49 0.59 -10.33
C PRO A 38 -2.31 2.10 -10.18
N ALA A 39 -1.73 2.54 -9.06
CA ALA A 39 -1.25 3.89 -8.81
C ALA A 39 0.28 3.90 -8.80
N THR A 40 0.89 5.02 -9.13
CA THR A 40 2.36 5.16 -9.17
C THR A 40 2.82 6.04 -8.03
N ILE A 41 3.87 5.63 -7.32
CA ILE A 41 4.47 6.49 -6.28
C ILE A 41 5.27 7.60 -6.95
N VAL A 42 4.88 8.85 -6.68
CA VAL A 42 5.57 10.03 -7.23
C VAL A 42 6.63 10.55 -6.27
N GLN A 43 6.32 10.54 -4.96
CA GLN A 43 7.25 11.09 -3.97
C GLN A 43 7.01 10.47 -2.59
N LYS A 44 8.09 10.14 -1.89
CA LYS A 44 8.06 9.85 -0.44
C LYS A 44 8.33 11.16 0.30
N ARG A 45 7.35 11.68 1.05
CA ARG A 45 7.50 12.93 1.82
C ARG A 45 8.16 12.65 3.16
N ASN A 46 7.58 11.72 3.93
CA ASN A 46 8.09 11.29 5.23
C ASN A 46 8.20 9.77 5.26
N HIS A 47 8.67 9.21 6.39
CA HIS A 47 8.78 7.76 6.59
C HIS A 47 7.44 7.05 6.30
N HIS A 48 6.32 7.63 6.73
CA HIS A 48 4.99 7.04 6.62
C HIS A 48 4.05 7.71 5.61
N SER A 49 4.40 8.89 5.08
CA SER A 49 3.52 9.66 4.19
C SER A 49 4.06 9.63 2.77
N ILE A 50 3.27 9.05 1.87
CA ILE A 50 3.64 8.79 0.47
C ILE A 50 2.63 9.49 -0.44
N LEU A 51 3.16 10.16 -1.46
CA LEU A 51 2.43 10.82 -2.52
C LEU A 51 2.32 9.85 -3.70
N VAL A 52 1.09 9.47 -4.01
CA VAL A 52 0.77 8.59 -5.13
C VAL A 52 -0.03 9.33 -6.19
N LYS A 53 0.23 8.99 -7.44
CA LYS A 53 -0.53 9.43 -8.60
C LYS A 53 -1.44 8.29 -9.04
N MET A 54 -2.73 8.58 -9.01
CA MET A 54 -3.81 7.71 -9.45
C MET A 54 -3.91 7.72 -10.99
N PRO A 55 -4.57 6.70 -11.58
CA PRO A 55 -4.76 6.63 -13.03
C PRO A 55 -5.65 7.76 -13.59
N ASP A 56 -6.49 8.38 -12.76
CA ASP A 56 -7.28 9.58 -13.08
C ASP A 56 -6.45 10.88 -13.06
N ASN A 57 -5.11 10.76 -12.99
CA ASN A 57 -4.15 11.85 -12.88
C ASN A 57 -4.26 12.67 -11.58
N SER A 58 -5.08 12.22 -10.61
CA SER A 58 -5.15 12.82 -9.29
C SER A 58 -3.95 12.41 -8.42
N THR A 59 -3.49 13.33 -7.59
CA THR A 59 -2.43 13.05 -6.61
C THR A 59 -3.03 12.93 -5.21
N LYS A 60 -2.72 11.85 -4.51
CA LYS A 60 -3.25 11.58 -3.17
C LYS A 60 -2.12 11.35 -2.17
N HIS A 61 -2.27 11.94 -0.99
CA HIS A 61 -1.37 11.71 0.13
C HIS A 61 -1.94 10.60 1.00
N LEU A 62 -1.18 9.51 1.14
CA LEU A 62 -1.62 8.33 1.88
C LEU A 62 -0.54 7.84 2.84
N HIS A 63 -0.99 7.27 3.95
CA HIS A 63 -0.11 6.56 4.86
C HIS A 63 0.39 5.26 4.21
N GLN A 64 1.62 4.83 4.49
CA GLN A 64 2.22 3.57 4.00
C GLN A 64 1.35 2.32 4.28
N ASN A 65 0.41 2.42 5.23
CA ASN A 65 -0.50 1.34 5.61
C ASN A 65 -1.71 1.23 4.68
N LYS A 66 -2.00 2.29 3.93
CA LYS A 66 -3.04 2.33 2.91
C LYS A 66 -2.49 1.98 1.52
N LEU A 67 -1.28 1.43 1.47
CA LEU A 67 -0.53 1.12 0.25
C LEU A 67 -0.09 -0.34 0.28
N ARG A 68 -0.17 -1.01 -0.88
CA ARG A 68 0.41 -2.34 -1.09
C ARG A 68 1.04 -2.38 -2.48
N HIS A 69 2.07 -3.19 -2.67
CA HIS A 69 2.68 -3.38 -3.98
C HIS A 69 1.65 -3.94 -4.96
N TYR A 70 1.62 -3.38 -6.18
CA TYR A 70 0.80 -3.91 -7.27
C TYR A 70 1.55 -5.08 -7.88
N ILE A 71 0.92 -6.25 -7.87
CA ILE A 71 1.47 -7.47 -8.43
C ILE A 71 0.73 -7.71 -9.74
N ALA A 72 1.39 -7.39 -10.86
CA ALA A 72 0.87 -7.69 -12.20
C ALA A 72 1.06 -9.19 -12.46
N SER A 73 0.06 -10.01 -12.10
CA SER A 73 0.06 -11.40 -12.56
C SER A 73 -0.19 -11.39 -14.07
N SER A 74 0.76 -11.91 -14.85
CA SER A 74 0.65 -12.07 -16.31
C SER A 74 -0.39 -13.13 -16.73
N ASN A 75 -1.22 -13.62 -15.81
CA ASN A 75 -2.40 -14.42 -16.10
C ASN A 75 -3.40 -14.30 -14.94
N ALA A 76 -4.46 -13.50 -15.10
CA ALA A 76 -5.76 -13.52 -14.42
C ALA A 76 -5.90 -14.09 -12.98
N VAL A 77 -4.93 -13.91 -12.07
CA VAL A 77 -5.02 -14.43 -10.69
C VAL A 77 -4.56 -13.37 -9.71
N ASN A 78 -5.47 -12.95 -8.84
CA ASN A 78 -5.24 -12.10 -7.68
C ASN A 78 -4.38 -12.86 -6.65
N VAL A 79 -3.07 -12.94 -6.89
CA VAL A 79 -2.13 -13.48 -5.90
C VAL A 79 -1.70 -12.35 -4.98
N ILE A 80 -2.33 -12.28 -3.82
CA ILE A 80 -1.87 -11.47 -2.71
C ILE A 80 -0.76 -12.26 -2.03
N PHE A 81 0.49 -11.92 -2.29
CA PHE A 81 1.62 -12.44 -1.51
C PHE A 81 1.58 -11.76 -0.13
N GLU A 82 1.12 -12.48 0.88
CA GLU A 82 1.60 -12.26 2.25
C GLU A 82 3.02 -12.81 2.30
N GLU A 83 4.00 -11.97 2.63
CA GLU A 83 5.37 -12.41 2.86
C GLU A 83 5.41 -13.39 4.03
N GLU A 84 5.34 -14.70 3.73
CA GLU A 84 5.68 -15.76 4.66
C GLU A 84 7.19 -15.74 4.90
N ARG A 85 7.62 -15.02 5.93
CA ARG A 85 9.01 -15.08 6.37
C ARG A 85 9.20 -16.37 7.18
N VAL A 86 9.67 -17.42 6.51
CA VAL A 86 10.14 -18.67 7.12
C VAL A 86 11.18 -18.34 8.19
N ARG A 87 10.88 -18.72 9.45
CA ARG A 87 11.83 -18.70 10.56
C ARG A 87 12.98 -19.67 10.27
N SER A 88 14.18 -19.17 10.01
CA SER A 88 15.39 -19.96 10.20
C SER A 88 15.78 -19.93 11.69
N ARG A 89 15.93 -21.12 12.24
CA ARG A 89 16.25 -21.45 13.64
C ARG A 89 17.57 -20.84 14.12
#